data_AF-A0A521VMN9-F1
#
_entry.id   AF-A0A521VMN9-F1
#
_cell.length_a   1.000
_cell.length_b   1.000
_cell.length_c   1.000
_cell.angle_alpha   90.00
_cell.angle_beta   90.00
_cell.angle_gamma   90.00
#
_symmetry.space_group_name_H-M   'P 1'
#
loop_
_entity.id
_entity.type
_entity.pdbx_description
1 polymer ?
#
loop_
_entity_poly.entity_id
_entity_poly.type
_entity_poly.pdbx_seq_one_letter_code
_entity_poly.pdbx_strand_id
1 'polypeptide(L)'
;MTLPDLAKGETYAGILLKDGKPAHHLVLLPGGTTATWKDAIAWAKKQGGELPTRKEQALLFANAADEFEPRWYWSSKEYAGTADYAWVQGFSFGYQCDVHKSYGCRARAVRRVAI
;
A
#
# COMPACT_ATOMS: atom_id res chain seq x y z
N MET A 1 -13.55 -13.03 -15.85
CA MET A 1 -12.47 -12.41 -15.06
C MET A 1 -11.63 -13.53 -14.48
N THR A 2 -10.33 -13.52 -14.74
CA THR A 2 -9.38 -14.54 -14.25
C THR A 2 -8.57 -13.92 -13.12
N LEU A 3 -8.33 -14.66 -12.04
CA LEU A 3 -7.49 -14.18 -10.95
C LEU A 3 -6.02 -14.16 -11.37
N PRO A 4 -5.20 -13.24 -10.85
CA PRO A 4 -3.77 -13.22 -11.12
C PRO A 4 -3.07 -14.42 -10.47
N ASP A 5 -2.07 -14.98 -11.16
CA ASP A 5 -1.17 -15.96 -10.55
C ASP A 5 -0.38 -15.30 -9.41
N LEU A 6 -0.20 -16.03 -8.30
CA LEU A 6 0.52 -15.57 -7.12
C LEU A 6 1.86 -16.29 -6.99
N ALA A 7 2.91 -15.52 -6.79
CA ALA A 7 4.20 -16.03 -6.36
C ALA A 7 4.17 -16.39 -4.87
N LYS A 8 5.16 -17.18 -4.41
CA LYS A 8 5.24 -17.60 -3.01
C LYS A 8 5.28 -16.40 -2.07
N GLY A 9 4.34 -16.34 -1.12
CA GLY A 9 4.24 -15.29 -0.12
C GLY A 9 3.53 -14.02 -0.59
N GLU A 10 2.98 -14.01 -1.80
CA GLU A 10 2.07 -12.94 -2.24
C GLU A 10 0.65 -13.19 -1.73
N THR A 11 -0.06 -12.11 -1.41
CA THR A 11 -1.45 -12.15 -0.95
C THR A 11 -2.32 -11.36 -1.92
N TYR A 12 -3.36 -11.99 -2.46
CA TYR A 12 -4.33 -11.30 -3.30
C TYR A 12 -5.27 -10.45 -2.44
N ALA A 13 -5.27 -9.13 -2.67
CA ALA A 13 -6.06 -8.17 -1.88
C ALA A 13 -7.41 -7.82 -2.52
N GLY A 14 -7.69 -8.28 -3.74
CA GLY A 14 -8.94 -8.02 -4.45
C GLY A 14 -8.78 -7.04 -5.62
N ILE A 15 -9.91 -6.47 -6.04
CA ILE A 15 -10.00 -5.58 -7.19
C ILE A 15 -10.25 -4.16 -6.70
N LEU A 16 -9.45 -3.21 -7.17
CA LEU A 16 -9.74 -1.80 -6.99
C LEU A 16 -10.75 -1.33 -8.06
N LEU A 17 -11.77 -0.59 -7.65
CA LEU A 17 -12.72 0.03 -8.56
C LEU A 17 -12.35 1.49 -8.86
N LYS A 18 -12.60 1.92 -10.09
CA LYS A 18 -12.56 3.32 -10.53
C LYS A 18 -13.83 3.61 -11.31
N ASP A 19 -14.60 4.61 -10.86
CA ASP A 19 -15.86 5.04 -11.48
C ASP A 19 -16.86 3.89 -11.67
N GLY A 20 -16.99 3.04 -10.64
CA GLY A 20 -17.86 1.86 -10.63
C GLY A 20 -17.37 0.68 -11.49
N LYS A 21 -16.24 0.83 -12.18
CA LYS A 21 -15.67 -0.20 -13.05
C LYS A 21 -14.41 -0.82 -12.43
N PRO A 22 -14.13 -2.11 -12.69
CA PRO A 22 -12.87 -2.72 -12.29
C PRO A 22 -11.68 -1.97 -12.92
N ALA A 23 -10.72 -1.56 -12.09
CA ALA A 23 -9.52 -0.86 -12.55
C ALA A 23 -8.31 -1.81 -12.66
N HIS A 24 -7.99 -2.51 -11.57
CA HIS A 24 -6.90 -3.48 -11.53
C HIS A 24 -7.06 -4.43 -10.35
N HIS A 25 -6.45 -5.61 -10.47
CA HIS A 25 -6.19 -6.51 -9.36
C HIS A 25 -5.04 -5.97 -8.51
N LEU A 26 -5.18 -6.04 -7.20
CA LEU A 26 -4.16 -5.65 -6.24
C LEU A 26 -3.55 -6.89 -5.59
N VAL A 27 -2.24 -7.02 -5.67
CA VAL A 27 -1.47 -8.10 -5.03
C VAL A 27 -0.45 -7.48 -4.08
N LEU A 28 -0.49 -7.92 -2.82
CA LEU A 28 0.47 -7.58 -1.79
C LEU A 28 1.71 -8.46 -1.92
N LEU A 29 2.89 -7.83 -2.01
CA LEU A 29 4.17 -8.54 -2.05
C LEU A 29 4.63 -8.93 -0.63
N PRO A 30 5.43 -10.00 -0.50
CA PRO A 30 5.99 -10.41 0.79
C PRO A 30 6.96 -9.37 1.34
N GLY A 31 7.17 -9.42 2.66
CA GLY A 31 8.14 -8.58 3.36
C GLY A 31 7.67 -7.16 3.63
N GLY A 32 8.47 -6.42 4.38
CA GLY A 32 8.19 -5.05 4.79
C GLY A 32 9.44 -4.35 5.31
N THR A 33 9.39 -3.03 5.42
CA THR A 33 10.46 -2.23 6.03
C THR A 33 9.88 -1.10 6.87
N THR A 34 10.71 -0.46 7.69
CA THR A 34 10.42 0.82 8.35
C THR A 34 11.44 1.82 7.85
N ALA A 35 10.98 2.92 7.23
CA ALA A 35 11.88 3.88 6.61
C ALA A 35 11.21 5.26 6.46
N THR A 36 12.01 6.26 6.09
CA THR A 36 11.47 7.55 5.61
C THR A 36 10.63 7.33 4.35
N TRP A 37 9.76 8.28 4.00
CA TRP A 37 8.86 8.10 2.85
C TRP A 37 9.62 7.87 1.54
N LYS A 38 10.70 8.62 1.31
CA LYS A 38 11.54 8.48 0.11
C LYS A 38 12.21 7.11 0.05
N ASP A 39 12.75 6.64 1.17
CA ASP A 39 13.42 5.34 1.26
C ASP A 39 12.42 4.19 1.15
N ALA A 40 11.21 4.35 1.66
CA ALA A 40 10.11 3.40 1.52
C ALA A 40 9.69 3.23 0.04
N ILE A 41 9.61 4.33 -0.73
CA ILE A 41 9.37 4.27 -2.18
C ILE A 41 10.50 3.50 -2.88
N ALA A 42 11.75 3.82 -2.56
CA ALA A 42 12.91 3.16 -3.15
C ALA A 42 12.95 1.66 -2.80
N TRP A 43 12.64 1.31 -1.55
CA TRP A 43 12.53 -0.07 -1.10
C TRP A 43 11.44 -0.83 -1.85
N ALA A 44 10.25 -0.25 -2.00
CA ALA A 44 9.14 -0.91 -2.70
C ALA A 44 9.49 -1.23 -4.15
N LYS A 45 10.15 -0.28 -4.85
CA LYS A 45 10.68 -0.50 -6.20
C LYS A 45 11.68 -1.64 -6.27
N LYS A 46 12.57 -1.76 -5.27
CA LYS A 46 13.53 -2.88 -5.18
C LYS A 46 12.83 -4.23 -4.97
N GLN A 47 11.64 -4.25 -4.37
CA GLN A 47 10.82 -5.48 -4.26
C GLN A 47 10.07 -5.82 -5.56
N GLY A 48 10.20 -5.02 -6.62
CA GLY A 48 9.44 -5.19 -7.87
C GLY A 48 8.01 -4.66 -7.80
N GLY A 49 7.70 -3.80 -6.83
CA GLY A 49 6.39 -3.19 -6.66
C GLY A 49 6.44 -1.69 -6.35
N GLU A 50 5.35 -1.18 -5.81
CA GLU A 50 5.22 0.22 -5.39
C GLU A 50 4.55 0.29 -4.02
N LEU A 51 4.66 1.44 -3.35
CA LEU A 51 3.81 1.68 -2.19
C LEU A 51 2.33 1.75 -2.61
N PRO A 52 1.40 1.20 -1.80
CA PRO A 52 -0.02 1.28 -2.09
C PRO A 52 -0.49 2.74 -2.04
N THR A 53 -1.41 3.11 -2.93
CA THR A 53 -2.16 4.37 -2.82
C THR A 53 -3.12 4.31 -1.63
N ARG A 54 -3.66 5.45 -1.20
CA ARG A 54 -4.68 5.52 -0.13
C ARG A 54 -5.87 4.59 -0.35
N LYS A 55 -6.40 4.51 -1.57
CA LYS A 55 -7.54 3.63 -1.87
C LYS A 55 -7.16 2.16 -1.80
N GLU A 56 -5.94 1.83 -2.23
CA GLU A 56 -5.41 0.46 -2.14
C GLU A 56 -5.11 0.06 -0.70
N GLN A 57 -4.66 0.99 0.15
CA GLN A 57 -4.51 0.73 1.59
C GLN A 57 -5.85 0.40 2.24
N ALA A 58 -6.92 1.12 1.90
CA ALA A 58 -8.26 0.80 2.41
C ALA A 58 -8.70 -0.61 1.97
N LEU A 59 -8.42 -0.99 0.72
CA LEU A 59 -8.69 -2.33 0.21
C LEU A 59 -7.85 -3.41 0.93
N LEU A 60 -6.56 -3.14 1.17
CA LEU A 60 -5.67 -4.01 1.94
C LEU A 60 -6.15 -4.19 3.38
N PHE A 61 -6.63 -3.13 4.02
CA PHE A 61 -7.21 -3.23 5.37
C PHE A 61 -8.51 -4.03 5.38
N ALA A 62 -9.35 -3.92 4.33
CA ALA A 62 -10.58 -4.69 4.25
C ALA A 62 -10.31 -6.20 4.04
N ASN A 63 -9.33 -6.55 3.21
CA ASN A 63 -9.21 -7.91 2.67
C ASN A 63 -7.93 -8.64 3.07
N ALA A 64 -6.93 -7.94 3.62
CA ALA A 64 -5.62 -8.48 3.92
C ALA A 64 -5.04 -7.90 5.23
N ALA A 65 -5.88 -7.46 6.17
CA ALA A 65 -5.43 -6.85 7.43
C ALA A 65 -4.50 -7.77 8.26
N ASP A 66 -4.73 -9.08 8.22
CA ASP A 66 -3.95 -10.08 8.97
C ASP A 66 -2.47 -10.12 8.55
N GLU A 67 -2.14 -9.58 7.37
CA GLU A 67 -0.77 -9.45 6.90
C GLU A 67 -0.02 -8.28 7.56
N PHE A 68 -0.71 -7.41 8.29
CA PHE A 68 -0.15 -6.16 8.80
C PHE A 68 -0.13 -6.14 10.32
N GLU A 69 0.99 -5.69 10.89
CA GLU A 69 1.01 -5.27 12.28
C GLU A 69 0.13 -4.03 12.52
N PRO A 70 -0.43 -3.85 13.74
CA PRO A 70 -1.27 -2.70 14.12
C PRO A 70 -0.45 -1.40 14.26
N ARG A 71 0.06 -0.90 13.12
CA ARG A 71 0.99 0.22 12.99
C ARG A 71 0.65 1.07 11.76
N TRP A 72 1.36 2.19 11.59
CA TRP A 72 1.21 3.11 10.45
C TRP A 72 2.05 2.66 9.26
N TYR A 73 1.42 2.63 8.09
CA TYR A 73 2.05 2.28 6.82
C TYR A 73 1.96 3.40 5.80
N TRP A 74 3.08 3.66 5.11
CA TRP A 74 3.19 4.66 4.06
C TRP A 74 2.29 4.38 2.86
N SER A 75 1.64 5.44 2.38
CA SER A 75 1.04 5.51 1.05
C SER A 75 2.05 6.02 0.02
N SER A 76 1.86 5.70 -1.26
CA SER A 76 2.54 6.39 -2.36
C SER A 76 2.06 7.84 -2.59
N LYS A 77 1.02 8.29 -1.87
CA LYS A 77 0.45 9.62 -2.05
C LYS A 77 1.10 10.67 -1.16
N GLU A 78 1.71 11.66 -1.81
CA GLU A 78 2.07 12.93 -1.18
C GLU A 78 0.83 13.68 -0.68
N TYR A 79 0.99 14.44 0.39
CA TYR A 79 -0.06 15.31 0.91
C TYR A 79 -0.14 16.59 0.07
N ALA A 80 -1.33 16.96 -0.39
CA ALA A 80 -1.50 18.08 -1.32
C ALA A 80 -1.29 19.47 -0.68
N GLY A 81 -1.43 19.58 0.65
CA GLY A 81 -1.30 20.86 1.35
C GLY A 81 0.14 21.29 1.62
N THR A 82 1.10 20.34 1.61
CA THR A 82 2.53 20.64 1.74
C THR A 82 3.37 19.45 1.25
N ALA A 83 4.43 19.75 0.50
CA ALA A 83 5.35 18.76 -0.06
C ALA A 83 6.15 18.00 1.01
N ASP A 84 6.11 18.41 2.28
CA ASP A 84 6.86 17.75 3.36
C ASP A 84 6.13 16.56 3.97
N TYR A 85 4.86 16.32 3.59
CA TYR A 85 4.00 15.32 4.19
C TYR A 85 3.54 14.27 3.18
N ALA A 86 3.28 13.07 3.66
CA ALA A 86 2.71 11.99 2.88
C ALA A 86 1.65 11.24 3.70
N TRP A 87 0.73 10.61 2.98
CA TRP A 87 -0.35 9.86 3.62
C TRP A 87 0.12 8.54 4.21
N VAL A 88 -0.48 8.15 5.32
CA VAL A 88 -0.35 6.84 5.96
C VAL A 88 -1.73 6.25 6.26
N GLN A 89 -1.77 4.94 6.48
CA GLN A 89 -2.91 4.26 7.09
C GLN A 89 -2.48 3.47 8.32
N GLY A 90 -3.24 3.58 9.40
CA GLY A 90 -3.09 2.77 10.60
C GLY A 90 -3.86 1.46 10.47
N PHE A 91 -3.18 0.33 10.60
CA PHE A 91 -3.79 -1.01 10.48
C PHE A 91 -4.41 -1.52 11.79
N SER A 92 -4.46 -0.70 12.85
CA SER A 92 -5.19 -1.03 14.08
C SER A 92 -6.69 -0.73 13.97
N PHE A 93 -7.04 0.36 13.28
CA PHE A 93 -8.43 0.87 13.21
C PHE A 93 -8.82 1.38 11.80
N GLY A 94 -7.93 1.29 10.81
CA GLY A 94 -8.19 1.70 9.43
C GLY A 94 -8.10 3.21 9.15
N TYR A 95 -7.74 4.03 10.14
CA TYR A 95 -7.66 5.49 9.98
C TYR A 95 -6.54 5.91 9.02
N GLN A 96 -6.79 6.96 8.22
CA GLN A 96 -5.81 7.59 7.34
C GLN A 96 -5.55 9.05 7.74
N CYS A 97 -4.28 9.43 7.78
CA CYS A 97 -3.83 10.80 7.97
C CYS A 97 -2.54 11.06 7.19
N ASP A 98 -2.07 12.29 7.23
CA ASP A 98 -0.75 12.69 6.75
C ASP A 98 0.26 12.77 7.90
N VAL A 99 1.52 12.47 7.58
CA VAL A 99 2.64 12.58 8.50
C VAL A 99 3.88 13.09 7.75
N HIS A 100 4.78 13.75 8.48
CA HIS A 100 5.98 14.33 7.89
C HIS A 100 6.88 13.23 7.30
N LYS A 101 7.38 13.44 6.08
CA LYS A 101 8.13 12.43 5.28
C LYS A 101 9.44 11.98 5.92
N SER A 102 9.98 12.74 6.87
CA SER A 102 11.18 12.36 7.62
C SER A 102 10.93 11.30 8.70
N TYR A 103 9.67 11.02 9.06
CA TYR A 103 9.37 9.97 10.03
C TYR A 103 9.60 8.58 9.47
N GLY A 104 9.92 7.63 10.35
CA GLY A 104 10.00 6.21 10.01
C GLY A 104 8.64 5.55 10.16
N CYS A 105 7.89 5.38 9.07
CA CYS A 105 6.70 4.53 9.06
C CYS A 105 6.98 3.22 8.32
N ARG A 106 6.11 2.23 8.52
CA ARG A 106 6.24 0.94 7.86
C ARG A 106 5.88 1.06 6.38
N ALA A 107 6.37 0.14 5.58
CA ALA A 107 6.11 0.08 4.15
C ALA A 107 5.88 -1.37 3.72
N ARG A 108 4.90 -1.53 2.83
CA ARG A 108 4.63 -2.77 2.09
C ARG A 108 4.58 -2.44 0.61
N ALA A 109 5.02 -3.37 -0.21
CA ALA A 109 5.00 -3.22 -1.66
C ALA A 109 3.78 -3.94 -2.24
N VAL A 110 3.18 -3.36 -3.26
CA VAL A 110 2.10 -3.98 -4.04
C VAL A 110 2.48 -4.00 -5.52
N ARG A 111 1.94 -4.96 -6.25
CA ARG A 111 1.89 -4.94 -7.72
C ARG A 111 0.44 -4.90 -8.20
N ARG A 112 0.24 -4.29 -9.35
CA ARG A 112 -1.07 -4.11 -10.00
C ARG A 112 -1.12 -4.98 -11.23
N VAL A 113 -2.19 -5.75 -11.39
CA VAL A 113 -2.41 -6.56 -12.59
C VAL A 113 -3.65 -6.04 -13.31
N ALA A 114 -3.52 -5.81 -14.62
CA ALA A 114 -4.62 -5.36 -15.46
C ALA A 114 -5.76 -6.39 -15.49
N ILE A 115 -6.95 -5.90 -15.82
CA ILE A 115 -8.20 -6.68 -15.90
C ILE A 115 -8.58 -6.90 -17.36
#